data_AF-A0A7K3WDT6-F1
#
_entry.id   AF-A0A7K3WDT6-F1
#
_cell.length_a   1.000
_cell.length_b   1.000
_cell.length_c   1.000
_cell.angle_alpha   90.00
_cell.angle_beta   90.00
_cell.angle_gamma   90.00
#
_symmetry.space_group_name_H-M   'P 1'
#
loop_
_entity.id
_entity.type
_entity.pdbx_description
1 polymer ?
#
loop_
_entity_poly.entity_id
_entity_poly.type
_entity_poly.pdbx_seq_one_letter_code
_entity_poly.pdbx_strand_id
1 'polypeptide(L)'
;MTRQGPGVDGTHEPRTPGQAHVLVAHDGGPRAGQVAPVPAHLLAGWLVYDGPVWMGVYGRSDPPQVLPTDAGDAEVWTVCQ
;
A
#
# COMPACT_ATOMS: atom_id res chain seq x y z
N MET A 1 5.85 42.41 12.77
CA MET A 1 6.78 41.65 11.92
C MET A 1 7.42 40.63 12.85
N THR A 2 7.11 39.33 12.82
CA THR A 2 7.18 38.37 11.71
C THR A 2 6.26 37.18 12.02
N ARG A 3 5.47 36.70 11.05
CA ARG A 3 4.67 35.46 11.17
C ARG A 3 5.59 34.27 10.85
N GLN A 4 5.63 33.26 11.73
CA GLN A 4 6.10 31.91 11.39
C GLN A 4 4.90 31.14 10.81
N GLY A 5 5.05 30.63 9.57
CA GLY A 5 4.05 29.79 8.93
C GLY A 5 4.06 28.36 9.51
N PRO A 6 2.93 27.63 9.46
CA PRO A 6 2.93 26.24 9.90
C PRO A 6 3.61 25.37 8.84
N GLY A 7 4.48 24.48 9.31
CA GLY A 7 5.16 23.48 8.50
C GLY A 7 4.19 22.55 7.80
N VAL A 8 4.62 22.08 6.62
CA VAL A 8 3.92 21.08 5.83
C VAL A 8 3.95 19.74 6.57
N ASP A 9 2.88 19.46 7.29
CA ASP A 9 2.60 18.14 7.87
C ASP A 9 2.17 17.21 6.72
N GLY A 10 2.83 16.06 6.61
CA GLY A 10 2.61 15.11 5.52
C GLY A 10 1.14 14.73 5.45
N THR A 11 0.50 15.04 4.32
CA THR A 11 -0.92 14.78 4.05
C THR A 11 -1.23 13.29 4.23
N HIS A 12 -1.70 12.93 5.43
CA HIS A 12 -2.58 11.79 5.61
C HIS A 12 -3.94 12.27 5.11
N GLU A 13 -4.28 11.96 3.86
CA GLU A 13 -5.61 12.28 3.35
C GLU A 13 -6.66 11.69 4.32
N PRO A 14 -7.74 12.45 4.64
CA PRO A 14 -8.76 11.95 5.53
C PRO A 14 -9.35 10.67 4.96
N ARG A 15 -9.42 9.59 5.76
CA ARG A 15 -10.13 8.36 5.36
C ARG A 15 -11.54 8.74 4.93
N THR A 16 -11.84 8.62 3.64
CA THR A 16 -13.21 8.76 3.15
C THR A 16 -14.08 7.75 3.90
N PRO A 17 -15.07 8.19 4.69
CA PRO A 17 -15.95 7.27 5.40
C PRO A 17 -16.65 6.38 4.36
N GLY A 18 -16.45 5.06 4.46
CA GLY A 18 -17.07 4.07 3.57
C GLY A 18 -16.16 3.41 2.52
N GLN A 19 -14.87 3.75 2.46
CA GLN A 19 -13.95 3.06 1.54
C GLN A 19 -13.55 1.69 2.09
N ALA A 20 -13.90 0.60 1.38
CA ALA A 20 -13.47 -0.74 1.74
C ALA A 20 -11.96 -0.90 1.52
N HIS A 21 -11.28 -1.54 2.48
CA HIS A 21 -9.85 -1.85 2.43
C HIS A 21 -9.63 -3.36 2.49
N VAL A 22 -8.57 -3.81 1.82
CA VAL A 22 -8.08 -5.19 1.82
C VAL A 22 -6.63 -5.16 2.28
N LEU A 23 -6.22 -6.14 3.08
CA LEU A 23 -4.82 -6.26 3.49
C LEU A 23 -4.02 -6.88 2.36
N VAL A 24 -2.88 -6.28 2.04
CA VAL A 24 -1.95 -6.75 1.01
C VAL A 24 -0.61 -7.07 1.65
N ALA A 25 -0.16 -8.31 1.53
CA ALA A 25 1.17 -8.77 1.88
C ALA A 25 2.07 -8.68 0.65
N HIS A 26 3.16 -7.92 0.74
CA HIS A 26 4.08 -7.69 -0.39
C HIS A 26 5.20 -8.73 -0.38
N ASP A 27 5.30 -9.50 -1.46
CA ASP A 27 6.38 -10.46 -1.67
C ASP A 27 7.39 -9.93 -2.71
N GLY A 28 8.64 -9.79 -2.29
CA GLY A 28 9.71 -9.17 -3.08
C GLY A 28 9.65 -7.63 -3.21
N GLY A 29 10.67 -7.08 -3.87
CA GLY A 29 10.80 -5.64 -4.11
C GLY A 29 11.00 -4.79 -2.85
N PRO A 30 10.86 -3.45 -2.96
CA PRO A 30 11.15 -2.51 -1.87
C PRO A 30 10.28 -2.65 -0.62
N ARG A 31 9.07 -3.23 -0.76
CA ARG A 31 8.12 -3.45 0.34
C ARG A 31 8.07 -4.89 0.84
N ALA A 32 9.01 -5.76 0.44
CA ALA A 32 9.02 -7.17 0.83
C ALA A 32 8.78 -7.36 2.34
N GLY A 33 7.83 -8.24 2.68
CA GLY A 33 7.45 -8.57 4.06
C GLY A 33 6.52 -7.56 4.74
N GLN A 34 6.16 -6.45 4.08
CA GLN A 34 5.21 -5.49 4.62
C GLN A 34 3.77 -5.87 4.30
N VAL A 35 2.89 -5.71 5.28
CA VAL A 35 1.43 -5.82 5.13
C VAL A 35 0.82 -4.42 5.22
N ALA A 36 -0.02 -4.06 4.26
CA ALA A 36 -0.66 -2.74 4.24
C ALA A 36 -2.15 -2.83 3.85
N PRO A 37 -3.03 -2.01 4.46
CA PRO A 37 -4.40 -1.86 3.98
C PRO A 37 -4.43 -1.05 2.69
N VAL A 38 -4.97 -1.63 1.63
CA VAL A 38 -5.10 -1.01 0.31
C VAL A 38 -6.58 -0.84 -0.01
N PRO A 39 -7.00 0.34 -0.51
CA PRO A 39 -8.35 0.52 -1.02
C PRO A 39 -8.75 -0.55 -2.04
N ALA A 40 -9.89 -1.21 -1.83
CA ALA A 40 -10.33 -2.32 -2.67
C ALA A 40 -10.44 -1.96 -4.16
N HIS A 41 -10.78 -0.70 -4.48
CA HIS A 41 -10.88 -0.24 -5.87
C HIS A 41 -9.53 -0.15 -6.59
N LEU A 42 -8.41 -0.06 -5.86
CA LEU A 42 -7.05 -0.04 -6.45
C LEU A 42 -6.54 -1.45 -6.78
N LEU A 43 -7.18 -2.49 -6.24
CA LEU A 43 -6.77 -3.87 -6.47
C LEU A 43 -7.13 -4.39 -7.87
N ALA A 44 -7.85 -3.63 -8.69
CA ALA A 44 -8.25 -4.03 -10.05
C ALA A 44 -7.09 -4.05 -11.06
N GLY A 45 -5.92 -3.52 -10.70
CA GLY A 45 -4.74 -3.45 -11.56
C GLY A 45 -3.44 -3.72 -10.79
N TRP A 46 -2.45 -2.86 -11.01
CA TRP A 46 -1.16 -2.91 -10.33
C TRP A 46 -1.13 -1.91 -9.17
N LEU A 47 -0.43 -2.27 -8.09
CA LEU A 47 -0.08 -1.31 -7.04
C LEU A 47 1.30 -0.74 -7.33
N VAL A 48 1.37 0.57 -7.45
CA VAL A 48 2.62 1.30 -7.67
C VAL A 48 2.93 2.10 -6.42
N TYR A 49 4.13 1.91 -5.90
CA TYR A 49 4.68 2.71 -4.81
C TYR A 49 5.91 3.44 -5.33
N ASP A 50 5.89 4.76 -5.25
CA ASP A 50 7.03 5.63 -5.51
C ASP A 50 7.79 5.91 -4.21
N GLY A 51 9.10 5.71 -4.25
CA GLY A 51 10.03 6.11 -3.20
C GLY A 51 11.11 7.04 -3.74
N PRO A 52 11.97 7.62 -2.90
CA PRO A 52 12.94 8.65 -3.31
C PRO A 52 13.91 8.22 -4.43
N VAL A 53 14.24 6.93 -4.49
CA VAL A 53 15.19 6.36 -5.45
C VAL A 53 14.74 5.01 -6.03
N TRP A 54 13.48 4.63 -5.79
CA TRP A 54 12.95 3.33 -6.20
C TRP A 54 11.48 3.43 -6.58
N MET A 55 11.04 2.50 -7.42
CA MET A 55 9.63 2.30 -7.76
C MET A 55 9.30 0.82 -7.59
N GLY A 56 8.29 0.51 -6.78
CA GLY A 56 7.81 -0.84 -6.56
C GLY A 56 6.48 -1.04 -7.26
N VAL A 57 6.44 -1.91 -8.27
CA VAL A 57 5.20 -2.29 -8.95
C VAL A 57 4.86 -3.70 -8.53
N TYR A 58 3.62 -3.89 -8.07
CA TYR A 58 3.14 -5.15 -7.52
C TYR A 58 1.86 -5.58 -8.20
N GLY A 59 1.76 -6.86 -8.54
CA GLY A 59 0.53 -7.49 -8.99
C GLY A 59 0.08 -8.55 -8.01
N ARG A 60 -1.18 -8.99 -8.15
CA ARG A 60 -1.64 -10.19 -7.43
C ARG A 60 -0.73 -11.36 -7.77
N SER A 61 -0.44 -12.18 -6.78
CA SER A 61 0.25 -13.44 -7.03
C SER A 61 -0.57 -14.30 -8.00
N ASP A 62 0.12 -15.06 -8.84
CA ASP A 62 -0.49 -16.08 -9.70
C ASP A 62 0.22 -17.43 -9.40
N PRO A 63 -0.46 -18.39 -8.74
CA PRO A 63 -1.87 -18.36 -8.33
C PRO A 63 -2.15 -17.34 -7.19
N PRO A 64 -3.40 -16.82 -7.07
CA PRO A 64 -3.78 -15.97 -5.95
C PRO A 64 -3.60 -16.67 -4.60
N GLN A 65 -2.94 -16.00 -3.67
CA GLN A 65 -2.69 -16.52 -2.32
C GLN A 65 -3.19 -15.54 -1.26
N VAL A 66 -3.57 -16.10 -0.11
CA VAL A 66 -3.96 -15.36 1.08
C VAL A 66 -3.14 -15.87 2.25
N LEU A 67 -2.60 -14.96 3.04
CA LEU A 67 -1.74 -15.21 4.18
C LEU A 67 -2.40 -14.69 5.47
N PRO A 68 -2.59 -15.53 6.50
CA PRO A 68 -3.02 -15.05 7.81
C PRO A 68 -1.96 -14.12 8.41
N THR A 69 -2.39 -12.98 8.96
CA THR A 69 -1.52 -12.03 9.66
C THR A 69 -2.18 -11.57 10.97
N ASP A 70 -1.42 -10.94 11.85
CA ASP A 70 -1.95 -10.37 13.10
C ASP A 70 -3.03 -9.30 12.85
N ALA A 71 -3.06 -8.69 11.65
CA ALA A 71 -4.06 -7.71 11.24
C ALA A 71 -5.29 -8.34 10.57
N GLY A 72 -5.26 -9.64 10.26
CA GLY A 72 -6.26 -10.35 9.47
C GLY A 72 -5.66 -11.01 8.22
N ASP A 73 -6.52 -11.62 7.41
CA ASP A 73 -6.13 -12.28 6.16
C ASP A 73 -5.68 -11.23 5.12
N ALA A 74 -4.49 -11.44 4.56
CA ALA A 74 -3.88 -10.56 3.56
C ALA A 74 -3.69 -11.26 2.22
N GLU A 75 -4.10 -10.61 1.13
CA GLU A 75 -3.79 -11.07 -0.24
C GLU A 75 -2.30 -10.90 -0.53
N VAL A 76 -1.68 -11.90 -1.15
CA VAL A 76 -0.27 -11.85 -1.53
C VAL A 76 -0.12 -11.16 -2.88
N TRP A 77 0.72 -10.14 -2.90
CA TRP A 77 1.06 -9.39 -4.11
C TRP A 77 2.57 -9.42 -4.34
N THR A 78 2.99 -9.89 -5.51
CA THR A 78 4.40 -10.09 -5.86
C THR A 78 4.92 -8.93 -6.69
N VAL A 79 6.21 -8.61 -6.53
CA VAL A 79 6.87 -7.61 -7.38
C VAL A 79 6.82 -8.04 -8.85
N CYS A 80 6.46 -7.12 -9.74
CA CYS A 80 6.55 -7.33 -11.17
C CYS A 80 8.03 -7.38 -11.57
N GLN A 81 8.45 -8.44 -12.25
CA GLN A 81 9.76 -8.52 -12.88
C GLN A 81 9.70 -8.13 -14.35
#